data_AF-A0A3M1BRF7-F1
#
_entry.id   AF-A0A3M1BRF7-F1
#
_cell.length_a   1.000
_cell.length_b   1.000
_cell.length_c   1.000
_cell.angle_alpha   90.00
_cell.angle_beta   90.00
_cell.angle_gamma   90.00
#
_symmetry.space_group_name_H-M   'P 1'
#
loop_
_entity.id
_entity.type
_entity.pdbx_description
1 polymer ?
#
loop_
_entity_poly.entity_id
_entity_poly.type
_entity_poly.pdbx_seq_one_letter_code
_entity_poly.pdbx_strand_id
1 'polypeptide(L)' 'MKRIQRVQELLKKYRLDAFLFSSQPSVFYLSGFRSSHAYIIVTRDSHHLLTDG' A
#
# COMPACT_ATOMS: atom_id res chain seq x y z
N MET A 1 -2.92 -10.08 -3.71
CA MET A 1 -1.87 -10.41 -2.72
C MET A 1 -0.44 -10.33 -3.24
N LYS A 2 -0.07 -10.86 -4.42
CA LYS A 2 1.33 -10.84 -4.92
C LYS A 2 2.00 -9.45 -4.97
N ARG A 3 1.23 -8.38 -5.23
CA ARG A 3 1.75 -6.99 -5.33
C ARG A 3 2.20 -6.43 -3.98
N ILE A 4 1.38 -6.59 -2.94
CA ILE A 4 1.71 -6.15 -1.57
C ILE A 4 2.91 -6.92 -1.03
N GLN A 5 2.99 -8.22 -1.27
CA GLN A 5 4.15 -9.04 -0.86
C GLN A 5 5.46 -8.51 -1.48
N ARG A 6 5.44 -8.14 -2.76
CA ARG A 6 6.60 -7.51 -3.41
C ARG A 6 6.97 -6.16 -2.77
N VAL A 7 5.99 -5.35 -2.38
CA VAL A 7 6.26 -4.11 -1.63
C VAL A 7 6.92 -4.44 -0.29
N GLN A 8 6.41 -5.43 0.46
CA GLN A 8 6.98 -5.85 1.74
C GLN A 8 8.44 -6.34 1.61
N GLU A 9 8.76 -7.08 0.55
CA GLU A 9 10.15 -7.48 0.22
C GLU A 9 11.04 -6.26 -0.02
N LEU A 10 10.55 -5.25 -0.74
CA LEU A 10 11.28 -4.00 -0.95
C LEU A 10 11.48 -3.25 0.37
N LEU A 11 10.47 -3.18 1.24
CA LEU A 11 10.61 -2.55 2.56
C LEU A 11 11.71 -3.22 3.38
N LYS A 12 11.77 -4.56 3.39
CA LYS A 12 12.84 -5.33 4.05
C LYS A 12 14.20 -5.04 3.42
N LYS A 13 14.31 -5.06 2.09
CA LYS A 13 15.56 -4.79 1.34
C LYS A 13 16.12 -3.38 1.63
N TYR A 14 15.25 -2.37 1.67
CA TYR A 14 15.64 -0.97 1.86
C TYR A 14 15.63 -0.51 3.32
N ARG A 15 15.40 -1.43 4.28
CA ARG A 15 15.30 -1.12 5.71
C ARG A 15 14.27 -0.04 6.03
N LEU A 16 13.15 -0.03 5.32
CA LEU A 16 12.00 0.85 5.57
C LEU A 16 11.00 0.14 6.48
N ASP A 17 10.44 0.84 7.46
CA ASP A 17 9.43 0.26 8.36
C ASP A 17 8.03 0.27 7.72
N ALA A 18 7.70 1.32 6.98
CA ALA A 18 6.44 1.46 6.26
C ALA A 18 6.56 2.37 5.03
N PHE A 19 5.55 2.32 4.16
CA PHE A 19 5.38 3.23 3.03
C PHE A 19 3.90 3.59 2.83
N LEU A 20 3.63 4.88 2.59
CA LEU A 20 2.30 5.41 2.31
C LEU A 20 2.11 5.59 0.80
N PHE A 21 1.08 4.95 0.25
CA PHE A 21 0.62 5.18 -1.12
C PHE A 21 -0.59 6.10 -1.09
N SER A 22 -0.42 7.32 -1.59
CA SER A 22 -1.45 8.37 -1.64
C SER A 22 -1.97 8.68 -3.05
N SER A 23 -1.27 8.21 -4.10
CA SER A 23 -1.75 8.43 -5.46
C SER A 23 -2.82 7.42 -5.83
N GLN A 24 -3.93 7.91 -6.39
CA GLN A 24 -5.05 7.08 -6.83
C GLN A 24 -4.62 5.91 -7.74
N PRO A 25 -3.71 6.06 -8.73
CA PRO A 25 -3.25 4.94 -9.54
C PRO A 25 -2.52 3.86 -8.72
N SER A 26 -1.71 4.25 -7.74
CA SER A 26 -0.98 3.30 -6.87
C SER A 26 -1.95 2.54 -5.97
N VAL A 27 -2.91 3.25 -5.38
CA VAL A 27 -3.93 2.66 -4.51
C VAL A 27 -4.78 1.66 -5.29
N PHE A 28 -5.24 2.04 -6.48
CA PHE A 28 -5.97 1.15 -7.37
C PHE A 28 -5.12 -0.06 -7.79
N TYR A 29 -3.86 0.16 -8.16
CA TYR A 29 -2.96 -0.93 -8.53
C TYR A 29 -2.75 -1.95 -7.40
N LEU A 30 -2.61 -1.49 -6.16
CA LEU A 30 -2.29 -2.35 -5.02
C LEU A 30 -3.52 -3.05 -4.42
N SER A 31 -4.67 -2.37 -4.39
CA SER A 31 -5.88 -2.86 -3.71
C SER A 31 -7.04 -3.24 -4.64
N GLY A 32 -7.06 -2.73 -5.88
CA GLY A 32 -8.23 -2.78 -6.76
C GLY A 32 -9.33 -1.77 -6.40
N PHE A 33 -9.18 -1.02 -5.30
CA PHE A 33 -10.16 -0.04 -4.83
C PHE A 33 -10.13 1.23 -5.69
N ARG A 34 -11.30 1.71 -6.11
CA ARG A 34 -11.48 2.94 -6.89
C ARG A 34 -12.18 3.99 -6.03
N SER A 35 -11.40 4.95 -5.53
CA SER A 35 -11.90 6.16 -4.85
C SER A 35 -10.94 7.31 -5.14
N SER A 36 -11.43 8.55 -5.08
CA SER A 36 -10.60 9.77 -5.09
C SER A 36 -9.88 9.99 -3.76
N HIS A 37 -10.41 9.42 -2.67
CA HIS A 37 -9.92 9.60 -1.30
C HIS A 37 -9.62 8.24 -0.67
N ALA A 38 -8.57 7.60 -1.17
CA ALA A 38 -8.08 6.35 -0.61
C ALA A 38 -6.57 6.34 -0.48
N TYR A 39 -6.09 5.63 0.54
CA TYR A 39 -4.68 5.52 0.89
C TYR A 39 -4.36 4.10 1.32
N ILE A 40 -3.13 3.65 1.04
CA ILE A 40 -2.64 2.37 1.56
C ILE A 40 -1.38 2.61 2.36
N ILE A 41 -1.36 2.13 3.60
CA ILE A 41 -0.15 2.00 4.40
C ILE A 41 0.30 0.55 4.32
N VAL A 42 1.52 0.31 3.84
CA VAL A 42 2.15 -1.02 3.86
C VAL A 42 3.29 -0.99 4.87
N THR A 43 3.26 -1.91 5.82
CA THR A 43 4.38 -2.19 6.74
C THR A 43 5.06 -3.48 6.30
N ARG A 44 6.14 -3.89 6.97
CA ARG A 44 6.83 -5.16 6.68
C ARG A 44 5.93 -6.39 6.83
N ASP A 45 4.91 -6.31 7.69
CA ASP A 45 4.13 -7.48 8.13
C ASP A 45 2.60 -7.28 7.99
N SER A 46 2.14 -6.05 7.74
CA SER A 46 0.72 -5.71 7.57
C SER A 46 0.48 -4.71 6.44
N HIS A 47 -0.79 -4.52 6.09
CA HIS A 47 -1.21 -3.41 5.25
C HIS A 47 -2.61 -2.94 5.64
N HIS A 48 -2.91 -1.67 5.41
CA HIS A 48 -4.18 -1.04 5.76
C HIS A 48 -4.64 -0.16 4.59
N LEU A 49 -5.92 -0.29 4.20
CA LEU A 49 -6.60 0.61 3.28
C LEU A 49 -7.41 1.60 4.10
N LEU A 50 -7.19 2.89 3.88
CA LEU A 50 -7.91 3.99 4.51
C LEU A 50 -8.77 4.67 3.43
N THR A 51 -10.03 4.96 3.74
CA THR A 51 -10.97 5.67 2.87
C THR A 51 -11.84 6.58 3.71
N ASP A 52 -12.34 7.66 3.13
CA ASP A 52 -13.53 8.31 3.64
C ASP A 52 -14.73 7.39 3.37
N GLY A 53 -15.65 7.28 4.32
CA GLY A 53 -16.89 6.51 4.17
C GLY A 53 -18.00 7.37 3.63
#